data_AF-A0A968WHB3-F1
#
_entry.id   AF-A0A968WHB3-F1
#
_cell.length_a   1.000
_cell.length_b   1.000
_cell.length_c   1.000
_cell.angle_alpha   90.00
_cell.angle_beta   90.00
_cell.angle_gamma   90.00
#
_symmetry.space_group_name_H-M   'P 1'
#
loop_
_entity.id
_entity.type
_entity.pdbx_description
1 polymer ?
#
loop_
_entity_poly.entity_id
_entity_poly.type
_entity_poly.pdbx_seq_one_letter_code
_entity_poly.pdbx_strand_id
1 'polypeptide(L)'
;MRTCIAILLLPVVFACARNEDPVIQNDRVLLVVHRDYRPLPKESESVSITLPWTELTNALPGAKQFGFAFTDQNFGEAVPYTLADSDGDGDTDHVVFNYIFKSNEPVFTFVIHVESKDPPSPLAADIHVDSRLRVELLTPYSASTKRYPSDTPVADRLVQSTMQLYPDLKEFPVYAPRRWNYEYSFFMAGAYKLGKQGNKPAYVNYVREWIDDFIAEEGGFKSGVYDMSEFKLDDVLPGRVALYMYEETKAPKYKSVADTLIRQLTMQPKTSDGGYWHKQVYPHQMWLDGIFMGDVFSMQYAAMFDQPQWFDEAVHQVELIYAHTYDSASGLMYHGWDESINPVWADPIRGTSPEFWGRAVGWYLVALVECLDYLPQDHPGRANVVAMLKQVAAGVKQHQDGDSKLWYQCLTKANGKATGLKHRVRQCLRMPLPKDIAWAFLMKHFCNRQTPPTMQS
;
A
#
# COMPACT_ATOMS: atom_id res chain seq x y z
N MET A 1 20.68 -7.89 20.09
CA MET A 1 19.93 -7.01 19.16
C MET A 1 19.94 -7.44 17.67
N ARG A 2 20.94 -8.20 17.18
CA ARG A 2 20.99 -8.71 15.78
C ARG A 2 20.10 -9.94 15.47
N THR A 3 19.01 -10.16 16.23
CA THR A 3 18.19 -11.39 16.10
C THR A 3 16.69 -11.18 16.33
N CYS A 4 16.20 -9.93 16.41
CA CYS A 4 14.78 -9.66 16.63
C CYS A 4 13.96 -9.41 15.34
N ILE A 5 14.60 -9.45 14.17
CA ILE A 5 13.97 -9.44 12.83
C ILE A 5 14.03 -10.84 12.17
N ALA A 6 14.39 -11.88 12.93
CA ALA A 6 14.25 -13.28 12.48
C ALA A 6 12.83 -13.85 12.73
N ILE A 7 11.89 -13.05 13.25
CA ILE A 7 10.51 -13.45 13.56
C ILE A 7 9.51 -12.44 12.96
N LEU A 8 9.72 -12.06 11.69
CA LEU A 8 8.81 -11.15 10.97
C LEU A 8 7.99 -11.83 9.87
N LEU A 9 8.01 -13.16 9.76
CA LEU A 9 7.14 -13.91 8.85
C LEU A 9 6.71 -15.26 9.45
N LEU A 10 5.86 -15.24 10.48
CA LEU A 10 5.13 -16.41 10.99
C LEU A 10 4.10 -15.96 12.05
N PRO A 11 2.91 -16.56 12.09
CA PRO A 11 1.79 -16.48 11.15
C PRO A 11 0.73 -15.49 11.66
N VAL A 12 -0.44 -15.46 11.00
CA VAL A 12 -1.76 -15.01 11.48
C VAL A 12 -2.40 -13.98 10.55
N VAL A 13 -2.69 -14.44 9.34
CA VAL A 13 -4.07 -14.41 8.82
C VAL A 13 -4.81 -15.60 9.46
N PHE A 14 -5.13 -15.51 10.76
CA PHE A 14 -6.33 -16.18 11.28
C PHE A 14 -7.37 -15.09 11.44
N ALA A 15 -8.09 -14.85 10.35
CA ALA A 15 -9.39 -14.18 10.28
C ALA A 15 -9.83 -14.30 8.82
N CYS A 16 -10.12 -15.54 8.41
CA CYS A 16 -10.87 -15.94 7.20
C CYS A 16 -10.81 -17.46 6.99
N ALA A 17 -9.96 -18.19 7.72
CA ALA A 17 -9.90 -19.64 7.63
C ALA A 17 -9.68 -20.27 9.01
N ARG A 18 -10.76 -20.49 9.76
CA ARG A 18 -10.96 -21.74 10.52
C ARG A 18 -12.40 -21.89 11.00
N ASN A 19 -12.95 -23.03 10.59
CA ASN A 19 -14.02 -23.82 11.20
C ASN A 19 -15.32 -23.11 11.52
N GLU A 20 -16.19 -23.05 10.52
CA GLU A 20 -17.60 -23.38 10.74
C GLU A 20 -17.95 -24.57 9.84
N ASP A 21 -18.91 -25.37 10.30
CA ASP A 21 -19.46 -26.63 9.78
C ASP A 21 -19.60 -26.76 8.24
N PRO A 22 -19.97 -27.93 7.67
CA PRO A 22 -20.38 -28.07 6.25
C PRO A 22 -21.67 -27.30 5.87
N VAL A 23 -21.96 -26.22 6.59
CA VAL A 23 -23.02 -25.25 6.34
C VAL A 23 -22.50 -24.28 5.28
N ILE A 24 -23.23 -24.21 4.16
CA ILE A 24 -23.17 -23.23 3.05
C ILE A 24 -22.07 -22.17 3.25
N GLN A 25 -20.95 -22.31 2.54
CA GLN A 25 -19.91 -21.28 2.52
C GLN A 25 -20.42 -20.12 1.66
N ASN A 26 -20.53 -18.94 2.25
CA ASN A 26 -20.83 -17.70 1.54
C ASN A 26 -19.59 -17.25 0.76
N ASP A 27 -19.33 -17.90 -0.35
CA ASP A 27 -18.13 -17.65 -1.14
C ASP A 27 -18.28 -16.37 -1.96
N ARG A 28 -17.29 -15.48 -1.79
CA ARG A 28 -17.15 -14.23 -2.52
C ARG A 28 -16.11 -14.42 -3.61
N VAL A 29 -16.48 -14.22 -4.86
CA VAL A 29 -15.56 -14.27 -6.00
C VAL A 29 -15.35 -12.88 -6.55
N LEU A 30 -14.11 -12.54 -6.87
CA LEU A 30 -13.77 -11.23 -7.40
C LEU A 30 -13.74 -11.31 -8.93
N LEU A 31 -14.68 -10.65 -9.59
CA LEU A 31 -14.68 -10.42 -11.03
C LEU A 31 -13.94 -9.13 -11.35
N VAL A 32 -12.92 -9.22 -12.20
CA VAL A 32 -12.08 -8.12 -12.61
C VAL A 32 -12.35 -7.81 -14.08
N VAL A 33 -12.63 -6.55 -14.38
CA VAL A 33 -12.85 -6.05 -15.74
C VAL A 33 -11.70 -5.14 -16.12
N HIS A 34 -10.92 -5.55 -17.10
CA HIS A 34 -9.83 -4.81 -17.70
C HIS A 34 -10.32 -3.99 -18.90
N ARG A 35 -9.82 -2.76 -19.02
CA ARG A 35 -10.02 -1.86 -20.16
C ARG A 35 -8.75 -1.87 -21.00
N ASP A 36 -8.76 -2.71 -22.03
CA ASP A 36 -7.61 -3.04 -22.88
C ASP A 36 -7.50 -2.13 -24.11
N TYR A 37 -7.84 -0.86 -23.92
CA TYR A 37 -7.74 0.15 -24.97
C TYR A 37 -7.22 1.47 -24.39
N ARG A 38 -6.66 2.31 -25.27
CA ARG A 38 -6.13 3.63 -24.93
C ARG A 38 -6.49 4.64 -26.04
N PRO A 39 -6.73 5.92 -25.70
CA PRO A 39 -6.76 6.49 -24.35
C PRO A 39 -8.05 6.11 -23.59
N LEU A 40 -7.97 6.08 -22.25
CA LEU A 40 -9.15 5.86 -21.41
C LEU A 40 -9.98 7.15 -21.25
N PRO A 41 -11.31 7.09 -21.33
CA PRO A 41 -12.22 8.17 -20.96
C PRO A 41 -11.90 8.78 -19.58
N LYS A 42 -11.85 10.11 -19.50
CA LYS A 42 -11.51 10.85 -18.27
C LYS A 42 -12.68 11.04 -17.29
N GLU A 43 -13.92 10.96 -17.78
CA GLU A 43 -15.12 11.25 -16.98
C GLU A 43 -15.91 9.98 -16.66
N SER A 44 -16.62 9.44 -17.65
CA SER A 44 -17.36 8.20 -17.49
C SER A 44 -17.55 7.45 -18.81
N GLU A 45 -17.79 6.15 -18.71
CA GLU A 45 -18.09 5.28 -19.84
C GLU A 45 -19.20 4.28 -19.47
N SER A 46 -20.27 4.25 -20.27
CA SER A 46 -21.29 3.21 -20.17
C SER A 46 -20.85 1.98 -20.95
N VAL A 47 -20.92 0.83 -20.29
CA VAL A 47 -20.57 -0.47 -20.89
C VAL A 47 -21.65 -1.50 -20.60
N SER A 48 -21.76 -2.48 -21.50
CA SER A 48 -22.52 -3.69 -21.28
C SER A 48 -21.52 -4.83 -21.17
N ILE A 49 -21.53 -5.53 -20.05
CA ILE A 49 -20.62 -6.65 -19.80
C ILE A 49 -21.44 -7.93 -19.91
N THR A 50 -21.12 -8.72 -20.92
CA THR A 50 -21.79 -9.97 -21.25
C THR A 50 -20.85 -11.13 -20.94
N LEU A 51 -21.30 -12.02 -20.05
CA LEU A 51 -20.56 -13.22 -19.65
C LEU A 51 -21.32 -14.47 -20.11
N PRO A 52 -20.64 -15.48 -20.69
CA PRO A 52 -21.28 -16.76 -20.98
C PRO A 52 -21.78 -17.43 -19.69
N TRP A 53 -23.05 -17.83 -19.67
CA TRP A 53 -23.70 -18.47 -18.53
C TRP A 53 -23.00 -19.77 -18.13
N THR A 54 -22.63 -20.58 -19.12
CA THR A 54 -21.94 -21.85 -18.91
C THR A 54 -20.58 -21.65 -18.25
N GLU A 55 -19.78 -20.68 -18.71
CA GLU A 55 -18.48 -20.40 -18.10
C GLU A 55 -18.62 -19.88 -16.67
N LEU A 56 -19.56 -18.95 -16.45
CA LEU A 56 -19.81 -18.39 -15.13
C LEU A 56 -20.27 -19.46 -14.14
N THR A 57 -21.21 -20.32 -14.53
CA THR A 57 -21.77 -21.36 -13.66
C THR A 57 -20.82 -22.53 -13.45
N ASN A 58 -19.90 -22.80 -14.38
CA ASN A 58 -18.79 -23.73 -14.16
C ASN A 58 -17.78 -23.19 -13.14
N ALA A 59 -17.52 -21.87 -13.16
CA ALA A 59 -16.64 -21.22 -12.20
C ALA A 59 -17.30 -21.02 -10.81
N LEU A 60 -18.62 -20.90 -10.77
CA LEU A 60 -19.43 -20.61 -9.58
C LEU A 60 -20.45 -21.72 -9.31
N PRO A 61 -20.05 -22.82 -8.64
CA PRO A 61 -20.98 -23.82 -8.16
C PRO A 61 -22.08 -23.15 -7.31
N GLY A 62 -23.33 -23.59 -7.45
CA GLY A 62 -24.48 -22.98 -6.74
C GLY A 62 -25.17 -21.84 -7.49
N ALA A 63 -24.51 -21.18 -8.45
CA ALA A 63 -25.11 -20.07 -9.21
C ALA A 63 -26.42 -20.46 -9.94
N LYS A 64 -26.49 -21.69 -10.48
CA LYS A 64 -27.71 -22.23 -11.10
C LYS A 64 -28.84 -22.49 -10.11
N GLN A 65 -28.51 -22.85 -8.87
CA GLN A 65 -29.48 -23.32 -7.87
C GLN A 65 -29.99 -22.19 -6.97
N PHE A 66 -29.11 -21.30 -6.55
CA PHE A 66 -29.39 -20.27 -5.54
C PHE A 66 -29.33 -18.85 -6.12
N GLY A 67 -28.90 -18.70 -7.38
CA GLY A 67 -28.61 -17.41 -7.99
C GLY A 67 -27.34 -16.78 -7.43
N PHE A 68 -27.13 -15.50 -7.75
CA PHE A 68 -26.00 -14.73 -7.24
C PHE A 68 -26.30 -13.23 -7.24
N ALA A 69 -25.47 -12.47 -6.54
CA ALA A 69 -25.52 -11.02 -6.55
C ALA A 69 -24.17 -10.43 -6.96
N PHE A 70 -24.19 -9.50 -7.92
CA PHE A 70 -23.04 -8.65 -8.20
C PHE A 70 -23.06 -7.44 -7.27
N THR A 71 -21.94 -7.19 -6.61
CA THR A 71 -21.69 -5.96 -5.87
C THR A 71 -20.44 -5.32 -6.43
N ASP A 72 -20.55 -4.10 -6.92
CA ASP A 72 -19.36 -3.35 -7.29
C ASP A 72 -18.55 -3.01 -6.02
N GLN A 73 -17.31 -3.45 -5.95
CA GLN A 73 -16.45 -3.21 -4.78
C GLN A 73 -15.97 -1.77 -4.69
N ASN A 74 -16.03 -1.01 -5.79
CA ASN A 74 -15.62 0.39 -5.79
C ASN A 74 -16.65 1.30 -5.11
N PHE A 75 -17.94 0.94 -5.17
CA PHE A 75 -19.04 1.74 -4.61
C PHE A 75 -19.89 1.01 -3.56
N GLY A 76 -19.72 -0.31 -3.40
CA GLY A 76 -20.54 -1.14 -2.49
C GLY A 76 -22.01 -1.21 -2.91
N GLU A 77 -22.29 -0.96 -4.20
CA GLU A 77 -23.63 -0.91 -4.77
C GLU A 77 -23.93 -2.24 -5.46
N ALA A 78 -25.16 -2.73 -5.30
CA ALA A 78 -25.65 -3.87 -6.05
C ALA A 78 -25.69 -3.50 -7.54
N VAL A 79 -25.10 -4.35 -8.38
CA VAL A 79 -25.11 -4.17 -9.83
C VAL A 79 -26.22 -5.05 -10.40
N PRO A 80 -27.29 -4.46 -10.94
CA PRO A 80 -28.36 -5.24 -11.55
C PRO A 80 -27.84 -5.96 -12.80
N TYR A 81 -28.32 -7.17 -13.01
CA TYR A 81 -28.01 -7.98 -14.18
C TYR A 81 -29.28 -8.59 -14.76
N THR A 82 -29.20 -9.03 -16.01
CA THR A 82 -30.23 -9.79 -16.70
C THR A 82 -29.66 -11.11 -17.19
N LEU A 83 -30.47 -12.16 -17.11
CA LEU A 83 -30.20 -13.43 -17.78
C LEU A 83 -30.81 -13.34 -19.18
N ALA A 84 -30.00 -13.59 -20.20
CA ALA A 84 -30.40 -13.50 -21.59
C ALA A 84 -30.35 -14.90 -22.24
N ASP A 85 -31.47 -15.26 -22.84
CA ASP A 85 -31.63 -16.36 -23.80
C ASP A 85 -31.55 -15.72 -25.19
N SER A 86 -30.45 -15.99 -25.90
CA SER A 86 -30.10 -15.33 -27.16
C SER A 86 -30.53 -16.13 -28.38
N ASP A 87 -30.76 -17.43 -28.24
CA ASP A 87 -31.20 -18.30 -29.33
C ASP A 87 -32.68 -18.73 -29.22
N GLY A 88 -33.35 -18.42 -28.10
CA GLY A 88 -34.77 -18.64 -27.86
C GLY A 88 -35.11 -20.08 -27.51
N ASP A 89 -34.14 -20.89 -27.07
CA ASP A 89 -34.35 -22.29 -26.70
C ASP A 89 -34.95 -22.47 -25.30
N GLY A 90 -35.07 -21.38 -24.53
CA GLY A 90 -35.59 -21.36 -23.16
C GLY A 90 -34.53 -21.54 -22.08
N ASP A 91 -33.27 -21.77 -22.45
CA ASP A 91 -32.13 -21.81 -21.55
C ASP A 91 -31.39 -20.46 -21.51
N THR A 92 -30.65 -20.23 -20.42
CA THR A 92 -29.87 -18.99 -20.28
C THR A 92 -28.51 -19.14 -20.97
N ASP A 93 -28.22 -18.26 -21.93
CA ASP A 93 -26.92 -18.21 -22.62
C ASP A 93 -25.94 -17.26 -21.95
N HIS A 94 -26.44 -16.12 -21.47
CA HIS A 94 -25.60 -15.03 -21.02
C HIS A 94 -26.11 -14.35 -19.76
N VAL A 95 -25.15 -13.83 -18.99
CA VAL A 95 -25.39 -12.84 -17.95
C VAL A 95 -24.94 -11.49 -18.49
N VAL A 96 -25.85 -10.53 -18.51
CA VAL A 96 -25.56 -9.17 -18.98
C VAL A 96 -25.76 -8.21 -17.84
N PHE A 97 -24.76 -7.38 -17.55
CA PHE A 97 -24.94 -6.25 -16.65
C PHE A 97 -24.43 -4.96 -17.29
N ASN A 98 -25.26 -3.92 -17.18
CA ASN A 98 -24.94 -2.59 -17.68
C ASN A 98 -24.32 -1.79 -16.54
N TYR A 99 -23.18 -1.16 -16.81
CA TYR A 99 -22.43 -0.45 -15.79
C TYR A 99 -21.85 0.85 -16.34
N ILE A 100 -21.68 1.84 -15.47
CA ILE A 100 -21.04 3.12 -15.81
C ILE A 100 -19.72 3.21 -15.06
N PHE A 101 -18.61 3.06 -15.77
CA PHE A 101 -17.29 3.33 -15.23
C PHE A 101 -17.18 4.83 -14.95
N LYS A 102 -17.16 5.24 -13.68
CA LYS A 102 -17.04 6.65 -13.25
C LYS A 102 -15.59 7.06 -12.97
N SER A 103 -14.65 6.56 -13.78
CA SER A 103 -13.22 6.83 -13.62
C SER A 103 -12.42 6.50 -14.89
N ASN A 104 -11.22 7.05 -14.98
CA ASN A 104 -10.19 6.67 -15.95
C ASN A 104 -9.33 5.47 -15.48
N GLU A 105 -9.76 4.75 -14.44
CA GLU A 105 -9.08 3.51 -14.03
C GLU A 105 -9.13 2.48 -15.18
N PRO A 106 -8.02 1.77 -15.47
CA PRO A 106 -7.98 0.68 -16.44
C PRO A 106 -8.62 -0.61 -15.93
N VAL A 107 -8.93 -0.72 -14.64
CA VAL A 107 -9.43 -1.94 -14.01
C VAL A 107 -10.59 -1.62 -13.05
N PHE A 108 -11.67 -2.39 -13.16
CA PHE A 108 -12.81 -2.36 -12.24
C PHE A 108 -13.03 -3.74 -11.63
N THR A 109 -13.54 -3.78 -10.39
CA THR A 109 -13.66 -5.01 -9.62
C THR A 109 -15.05 -5.14 -9.00
N PHE A 110 -15.64 -6.30 -9.16
CA PHE A 110 -16.96 -6.66 -8.70
C PHE A 110 -16.84 -7.90 -7.83
N VAL A 111 -17.62 -8.01 -6.76
CA VAL A 111 -17.76 -9.25 -6.01
C VAL A 111 -19.05 -9.92 -6.42
N ILE A 112 -18.94 -11.21 -6.73
CA ILE A 112 -20.06 -12.10 -6.93
C ILE A 112 -20.26 -12.87 -5.63
N HIS A 113 -21.46 -12.77 -5.07
CA HIS A 113 -21.89 -13.57 -3.93
C HIS A 113 -22.74 -14.72 -4.43
N VAL A 114 -22.33 -15.95 -4.13
CA VAL A 114 -23.08 -17.18 -4.45
C VAL A 114 -23.17 -18.02 -3.18
N GLU A 115 -24.35 -18.52 -2.88
CA GLU A 115 -24.50 -19.57 -1.86
C GLU A 115 -24.11 -20.92 -2.47
N SER A 116 -23.11 -21.58 -1.89
CA SER A 116 -22.65 -22.88 -2.39
C SER A 116 -22.09 -23.78 -1.28
N LYS A 117 -22.12 -25.09 -1.53
CA LYS A 117 -21.38 -26.09 -0.76
C LYS A 117 -20.00 -26.40 -1.36
N ASP A 118 -19.83 -26.14 -2.65
CA ASP A 118 -18.60 -26.38 -3.39
C ASP A 118 -17.87 -25.05 -3.66
N PRO A 119 -16.53 -25.01 -3.53
CA PRO A 119 -15.77 -23.77 -3.68
C PRO A 119 -15.71 -23.32 -5.16
N PRO A 120 -15.63 -22.00 -5.41
CA PRO A 120 -15.47 -21.46 -6.75
C PRO A 120 -14.11 -21.81 -7.35
N SER A 121 -14.07 -21.86 -8.67
CA SER A 121 -12.87 -22.12 -9.48
C SER A 121 -12.56 -20.92 -10.39
N PRO A 122 -11.28 -20.67 -10.75
CA PRO A 122 -10.97 -19.66 -11.75
C PRO A 122 -11.58 -20.04 -13.11
N LEU A 123 -11.80 -19.06 -13.97
CA LEU A 123 -12.13 -19.33 -15.37
C LEU A 123 -10.98 -20.06 -16.05
N ALA A 124 -11.31 -20.91 -17.01
CA ALA A 124 -10.31 -21.62 -17.81
C ALA A 124 -9.47 -20.66 -18.67
N ALA A 125 -10.02 -19.51 -19.04
CA ALA A 125 -9.37 -18.42 -19.76
C ALA A 125 -10.09 -17.09 -19.47
N ASP A 126 -9.45 -15.98 -19.81
CA ASP A 126 -10.07 -14.65 -19.75
C ASP A 126 -11.24 -14.56 -20.75
N ILE A 127 -12.33 -13.92 -20.34
CA ILE A 127 -13.48 -13.66 -21.23
C ILE A 127 -13.27 -12.32 -21.91
N HIS A 128 -13.10 -12.32 -23.22
CA HIS A 128 -13.14 -11.09 -24.02
C HIS A 128 -14.59 -10.73 -24.30
N VAL A 129 -15.07 -9.66 -23.67
CA VAL A 129 -16.44 -9.15 -23.86
C VAL A 129 -16.55 -8.48 -25.23
N ASP A 130 -15.56 -7.65 -25.57
CA ASP A 130 -15.37 -7.04 -26.88
C ASP A 130 -13.88 -6.70 -27.07
N SER A 131 -13.53 -5.94 -28.12
CA SER A 131 -12.14 -5.50 -28.36
C SER A 131 -11.60 -4.52 -27.31
N ARG A 132 -12.43 -4.05 -26.38
CA ARG A 132 -12.10 -3.06 -25.35
C ARG A 132 -12.06 -3.67 -23.96
N LEU A 133 -12.85 -4.71 -23.69
CA LEU A 133 -13.07 -5.23 -22.34
C LEU A 133 -12.71 -6.70 -22.24
N ARG A 134 -11.90 -7.01 -21.22
CA ARG A 134 -11.50 -8.37 -20.86
C ARG A 134 -11.86 -8.64 -19.40
N VAL A 135 -12.39 -9.82 -19.10
CA VAL A 135 -12.89 -10.19 -17.78
C VAL A 135 -12.15 -11.39 -17.24
N GLU A 136 -11.74 -11.29 -15.97
CA GLU A 136 -11.08 -12.35 -15.22
C GLU A 136 -11.89 -12.64 -13.93
N LEU A 137 -12.05 -13.92 -13.57
CA LEU A 137 -12.56 -14.31 -12.25
C LEU A 137 -11.38 -14.70 -11.36
N LEU A 138 -11.03 -13.80 -10.45
CA LEU A 138 -10.07 -14.06 -9.39
C LEU A 138 -10.73 -14.92 -8.32
N THR A 139 -10.20 -16.14 -8.17
CA THR A 139 -10.58 -17.07 -7.12
C THR A 139 -10.05 -16.57 -5.76
N PRO A 140 -10.71 -16.90 -4.64
CA PRO A 140 -10.20 -16.59 -3.31
C PRO A 140 -8.76 -17.08 -3.08
N TYR A 141 -8.04 -16.43 -2.16
CA TYR A 141 -6.64 -16.73 -1.79
C TYR A 141 -6.33 -18.23 -1.63
N SER A 142 -7.29 -19.05 -1.21
CA SER A 142 -7.16 -20.50 -1.12
C SER A 142 -6.77 -21.17 -2.45
N ALA A 143 -7.19 -20.66 -3.62
CA ALA A 143 -6.78 -21.22 -4.91
C ALA A 143 -5.38 -20.73 -5.34
N SER A 144 -4.98 -19.49 -5.02
CA SER A 144 -3.63 -18.99 -5.32
C SER A 144 -2.55 -19.72 -4.50
N THR A 145 -2.90 -20.22 -3.31
CA THR A 145 -2.00 -21.08 -2.52
C THR A 145 -1.70 -22.43 -3.17
N LYS A 146 -2.44 -22.87 -4.20
CA LYS A 146 -2.08 -24.07 -4.99
C LYS A 146 -0.91 -23.84 -5.95
N ARG A 147 -0.58 -22.58 -6.28
CA ARG A 147 0.50 -22.23 -7.24
C ARG A 147 1.90 -22.28 -6.60
N TYR A 148 1.96 -22.31 -5.27
CA TYR A 148 3.21 -22.39 -4.51
C TYR A 148 3.12 -23.57 -3.53
N PRO A 149 4.25 -24.19 -3.16
CA PRO A 149 4.29 -25.12 -2.03
C PRO A 149 3.60 -24.52 -0.79
N SER A 150 2.88 -25.37 -0.04
CA SER A 150 2.05 -24.93 1.09
C SER A 150 2.87 -24.28 2.22
N ASP A 151 4.16 -24.57 2.28
CA ASP A 151 5.15 -24.05 3.21
C ASP A 151 5.86 -22.76 2.75
N THR A 152 5.64 -22.29 1.51
CA THR A 152 6.25 -21.05 1.03
C THR A 152 5.76 -19.85 1.87
N PRO A 153 6.66 -19.02 2.43
CA PRO A 153 6.26 -17.83 3.18
C PRO A 153 5.44 -16.84 2.34
N VAL A 154 4.48 -16.14 2.96
CA VAL A 154 3.62 -15.17 2.24
C VAL A 154 4.43 -14.09 1.51
N ALA A 155 5.48 -13.57 2.15
CA ALA A 155 6.31 -12.54 1.52
C ALA A 155 7.06 -13.07 0.28
N ASP A 156 7.49 -14.33 0.31
CA ASP A 156 8.07 -14.99 -0.87
C ASP A 156 7.04 -15.12 -1.98
N ARG A 157 5.81 -15.56 -1.66
CA ARG A 157 4.73 -15.62 -2.65
C ARG A 157 4.43 -14.26 -3.26
N LEU A 158 4.45 -13.18 -2.46
CA LEU A 158 4.22 -11.82 -2.95
C LEU A 158 5.32 -11.41 -3.94
N VAL A 159 6.59 -11.52 -3.54
CA VAL A 159 7.73 -11.15 -4.40
C VAL A 159 7.75 -12.00 -5.68
N GLN A 160 7.59 -13.32 -5.57
CA GLN A 160 7.58 -14.23 -6.72
C GLN A 160 6.43 -13.94 -7.66
N SER A 161 5.23 -13.67 -7.14
CA SER A 161 4.07 -13.33 -7.98
C SER A 161 4.28 -12.00 -8.69
N THR A 162 4.88 -11.01 -8.01
CA THR A 162 5.23 -9.73 -8.65
C THR A 162 6.27 -9.90 -9.74
N MET A 163 7.34 -10.65 -9.51
CA MET A 163 8.36 -10.92 -10.54
C MET A 163 7.80 -11.69 -11.74
N GLN A 164 6.85 -12.60 -11.51
CA GLN A 164 6.16 -13.31 -12.59
C GLN A 164 5.22 -12.39 -13.38
N LEU A 165 4.53 -11.48 -12.69
CA LEU A 165 3.62 -10.52 -13.32
C LEU A 165 4.39 -9.43 -14.09
N TYR A 166 5.59 -9.10 -13.66
CA TYR A 166 6.43 -8.04 -14.23
C TYR A 166 7.86 -8.52 -14.49
N PRO A 167 8.05 -9.46 -15.45
CA PRO A 167 9.39 -9.95 -15.78
C PRO A 167 10.24 -8.87 -16.48
N ASP A 168 9.63 -7.93 -17.22
CA ASP A 168 10.27 -6.71 -17.69
C ASP A 168 9.89 -5.53 -16.79
N LEU A 169 10.86 -5.04 -16.04
CA LEU A 169 10.69 -3.92 -15.11
C LEU A 169 10.33 -2.59 -15.80
N LYS A 170 10.48 -2.48 -17.12
CA LYS A 170 9.97 -1.32 -17.88
C LYS A 170 8.45 -1.24 -17.85
N GLU A 171 7.78 -2.36 -17.66
CA GLU A 171 6.32 -2.45 -17.50
C GLU A 171 5.90 -2.41 -16.03
N PHE A 172 6.87 -2.33 -15.11
CA PHE A 172 6.64 -2.29 -13.67
C PHE A 172 6.36 -0.87 -13.18
N PRO A 173 5.15 -0.62 -12.66
CA PRO A 173 3.88 -1.27 -12.96
C PRO A 173 3.12 -0.52 -14.06
N VAL A 174 2.05 -1.16 -14.57
CA VAL A 174 1.22 -0.70 -15.70
C VAL A 174 0.77 0.76 -15.61
N TYR A 175 0.56 1.30 -14.40
CA TYR A 175 -0.02 2.62 -14.18
C TYR A 175 0.99 3.76 -14.17
N ALA A 176 2.27 3.47 -13.89
CA ALA A 176 3.35 4.44 -13.85
C ALA A 176 4.68 3.76 -14.20
N PRO A 177 4.78 3.19 -15.41
CA PRO A 177 5.99 2.51 -15.85
C PRO A 177 7.17 3.47 -15.85
N ARG A 178 8.34 2.97 -15.44
CA ARG A 178 9.63 3.69 -15.47
C ARG A 178 9.61 5.02 -14.71
N ARG A 179 8.94 5.06 -13.56
CA ARG A 179 8.97 6.23 -12.67
C ARG A 179 9.84 5.99 -11.44
N TRP A 180 10.66 6.98 -11.13
CA TRP A 180 11.29 7.12 -9.83
C TRP A 180 10.22 7.55 -8.83
N ASN A 181 9.84 6.68 -7.90
CA ASN A 181 8.82 6.98 -6.90
C ASN A 181 8.91 6.11 -5.63
N TYR A 182 8.29 6.62 -4.57
CA TYR A 182 8.33 5.99 -3.26
C TYR A 182 7.59 4.65 -3.22
N GLU A 183 6.47 4.48 -3.92
CA GLU A 183 5.65 3.26 -3.82
C GLU A 183 6.41 2.02 -4.27
N TYR A 184 7.14 2.11 -5.38
CA TYR A 184 7.90 0.97 -5.92
C TYR A 184 9.17 0.75 -5.14
N SER A 185 9.84 1.83 -4.73
CA SER A 185 11.01 1.71 -3.87
C SER A 185 10.70 1.03 -2.53
N PHE A 186 9.52 1.26 -1.95
CA PHE A 186 9.09 0.59 -0.73
C PHE A 186 8.99 -0.93 -0.93
N PHE A 187 8.35 -1.36 -2.03
CA PHE A 187 8.31 -2.78 -2.39
C PHE A 187 9.72 -3.34 -2.63
N MET A 188 10.56 -2.62 -3.38
CA MET A 188 11.92 -3.03 -3.72
C MET A 188 12.82 -3.13 -2.49
N ALA A 189 12.68 -2.23 -1.52
CA ALA A 189 13.35 -2.31 -0.22
C ALA A 189 12.94 -3.59 0.54
N GLY A 190 11.65 -3.94 0.53
CA GLY A 190 11.15 -5.19 1.11
C GLY A 190 11.70 -6.43 0.41
N ALA A 191 11.67 -6.45 -0.93
CA ALA A 191 12.20 -7.54 -1.75
C ALA A 191 13.72 -7.72 -1.54
N TYR A 192 14.48 -6.62 -1.44
CA TYR A 192 15.90 -6.65 -1.10
C TYR A 192 16.14 -7.26 0.28
N LYS A 193 15.47 -6.76 1.33
CA LYS A 193 15.62 -7.27 2.70
C LYS A 193 15.30 -8.78 2.76
N LEU A 194 14.21 -9.21 2.13
CA LEU A 194 13.84 -10.62 2.05
C LEU A 194 14.87 -11.45 1.27
N GLY A 195 15.38 -10.91 0.16
CA GLY A 195 16.40 -11.53 -0.67
C GLY A 195 17.70 -11.76 0.09
N LYS A 196 18.17 -10.73 0.81
CA LYS A 196 19.38 -10.80 1.65
C LYS A 196 19.23 -11.77 2.80
N GLN A 197 18.12 -11.71 3.55
CA GLN A 197 17.87 -12.61 4.68
C GLN A 197 17.74 -14.08 4.26
N GLY A 198 17.13 -14.32 3.09
CA GLY A 198 16.90 -15.66 2.56
C GLY A 198 17.99 -16.20 1.65
N ASN A 199 19.08 -15.48 1.41
CA ASN A 199 20.10 -15.80 0.39
C ASN A 199 19.50 -16.07 -1.01
N LYS A 200 18.57 -15.22 -1.45
CA LYS A 200 17.86 -15.33 -2.75
C LYS A 200 18.40 -14.28 -3.73
N PRO A 201 19.47 -14.58 -4.49
CA PRO A 201 20.10 -13.60 -5.38
C PRO A 201 19.16 -13.10 -6.48
N ALA A 202 18.17 -13.90 -6.88
CA ALA A 202 17.16 -13.49 -7.86
C ALA A 202 16.38 -12.24 -7.41
N TYR A 203 16.05 -12.12 -6.11
CA TYR A 203 15.32 -10.95 -5.60
C TYR A 203 16.22 -9.72 -5.57
N VAL A 204 17.48 -9.88 -5.15
CA VAL A 204 18.46 -8.79 -5.10
C VAL A 204 18.78 -8.29 -6.52
N ASN A 205 18.90 -9.20 -7.49
CA ASN A 205 19.12 -8.85 -8.89
C ASN A 205 17.92 -8.09 -9.48
N TYR A 206 16.69 -8.55 -9.20
CA TYR A 206 15.48 -7.86 -9.63
C TYR A 206 15.40 -6.41 -9.09
N VAL A 207 15.77 -6.20 -7.82
CA VAL A 207 15.86 -4.86 -7.24
C VAL A 207 16.96 -4.01 -7.90
N ARG A 208 18.12 -4.61 -8.22
CA ARG A 208 19.22 -3.93 -8.91
C ARG A 208 18.81 -3.48 -10.32
N GLU A 209 18.20 -4.37 -11.09
CA GLU A 209 17.72 -4.07 -12.44
C GLU A 209 16.73 -2.90 -12.43
N TRP A 210 15.87 -2.83 -11.41
CA TRP A 210 14.92 -1.72 -11.28
C TRP A 210 15.62 -0.39 -11.03
N ILE A 211 16.52 -0.32 -10.04
CA ILE A 211 17.16 0.95 -9.69
C ILE A 211 18.16 1.42 -10.77
N ASP A 212 18.80 0.50 -11.49
CA ASP A 212 19.73 0.82 -12.58
C ASP A 212 19.04 1.45 -13.81
N ASP A 213 17.70 1.35 -13.96
CA ASP A 213 17.00 2.10 -15.02
C ASP A 213 17.03 3.61 -14.77
N PHE A 214 17.26 4.06 -13.54
CA PHE A 214 17.19 5.47 -13.14
C PHE A 214 18.56 6.16 -12.98
N ILE A 215 19.63 5.39 -12.83
CA ILE A 215 20.96 5.89 -12.46
C ILE A 215 21.90 5.80 -13.67
N ALA A 216 22.61 6.88 -13.98
CA ALA A 216 23.63 6.89 -15.03
C ALA A 216 24.89 6.15 -14.58
N GLU A 217 25.63 5.54 -15.51
CA GLU A 217 26.74 4.65 -15.15
C GLU A 217 27.94 5.41 -14.59
N GLU A 218 28.12 6.65 -15.05
CA GLU A 218 29.05 7.64 -14.53
C GLU A 218 28.64 8.23 -13.16
N GLY A 219 27.42 7.94 -12.68
CA GLY A 219 26.82 8.51 -11.48
C GLY A 219 25.79 9.60 -11.76
N GLY A 220 24.94 9.88 -10.77
CA GLY A 220 23.82 10.80 -10.90
C GLY A 220 22.58 10.17 -11.55
N PHE A 221 21.50 10.94 -11.60
CA PHE A 221 20.25 10.53 -12.22
C PHE A 221 20.36 10.61 -13.75
N LYS A 222 19.73 9.66 -14.46
CA LYS A 222 19.52 9.81 -15.90
C LYS A 222 18.62 11.02 -16.18
N SER A 223 18.75 11.58 -17.39
CA SER A 223 18.00 12.77 -17.80
C SER A 223 16.48 12.58 -17.65
N GLY A 224 15.82 13.55 -17.04
CA GLY A 224 14.36 13.57 -16.84
C GLY A 224 13.82 12.67 -15.74
N VAL A 225 14.68 11.99 -14.98
CA VAL A 225 14.26 11.08 -13.89
C VAL A 225 13.90 11.84 -12.61
N TYR A 226 14.64 12.90 -12.28
CA TYR A 226 14.54 13.59 -11.00
C TYR A 226 14.72 15.10 -11.18
N ASP A 227 13.86 15.88 -10.50
CA ASP A 227 13.90 17.34 -10.48
C ASP A 227 13.95 17.87 -9.04
N MET A 228 15.14 18.28 -8.61
CA MET A 228 15.37 18.81 -7.26
C MET A 228 14.55 20.06 -6.95
N SER A 229 14.15 20.85 -7.96
CA SER A 229 13.39 22.10 -7.76
C SER A 229 11.98 21.86 -7.23
N GLU A 230 11.46 20.64 -7.36
CA GLU A 230 10.17 20.26 -6.82
C GLU A 230 10.21 19.96 -5.31
N PHE A 231 11.41 19.76 -4.74
CA PHE A 231 11.66 19.45 -3.33
C PHE A 231 10.69 18.38 -2.78
N LYS A 232 10.44 17.31 -3.55
CA LYS A 232 9.50 16.27 -3.15
C LYS A 232 10.17 15.30 -2.20
N LEU A 233 9.68 15.19 -0.96
CA LEU A 233 10.18 14.17 -0.04
C LEU A 233 9.92 12.75 -0.57
N ASP A 234 8.83 12.53 -1.31
CA ASP A 234 8.51 11.25 -1.97
C ASP A 234 9.66 10.73 -2.85
N ASP A 235 10.38 11.62 -3.54
CA ASP A 235 11.48 11.24 -4.42
C ASP A 235 12.78 10.95 -3.65
N VAL A 236 12.79 11.14 -2.33
CA VAL A 236 13.94 10.82 -1.47
C VAL A 236 13.94 9.35 -1.07
N LEU A 237 12.77 8.74 -0.81
CA LEU A 237 12.67 7.36 -0.33
C LEU A 237 13.44 6.34 -1.22
N PRO A 238 13.40 6.42 -2.57
CA PRO A 238 14.09 5.44 -3.40
C PRO A 238 15.62 5.47 -3.25
N GLY A 239 16.17 6.56 -2.70
CA GLY A 239 17.57 6.62 -2.29
C GLY A 239 17.98 5.48 -1.35
N ARG A 240 17.05 4.91 -0.58
CA ARG A 240 17.33 3.74 0.28
C ARG A 240 17.71 2.50 -0.53
N VAL A 241 17.08 2.30 -1.69
CA VAL A 241 17.44 1.19 -2.59
C VAL A 241 18.82 1.43 -3.20
N ALA A 242 19.17 2.68 -3.52
CA ALA A 242 20.53 3.02 -3.92
C ALA A 242 21.54 2.74 -2.80
N LEU A 243 21.25 3.06 -1.53
CA LEU A 243 22.11 2.72 -0.40
C LEU A 243 22.30 1.20 -0.25
N TYR A 244 21.24 0.40 -0.41
CA TYR A 244 21.37 -1.06 -0.44
C TYR A 244 22.27 -1.52 -1.58
N MET A 245 22.13 -0.99 -2.79
CA MET A 245 22.98 -1.39 -3.91
C MET A 245 24.44 -0.93 -3.72
N TYR A 246 24.66 0.22 -3.09
CA TYR A 246 26.00 0.64 -2.67
C TYR A 246 26.58 -0.31 -1.63
N GLU A 247 25.79 -0.75 -0.65
CA GLU A 247 26.22 -1.72 0.35
C GLU A 247 26.71 -3.02 -0.31
N GLU A 248 25.95 -3.54 -1.28
CA GLU A 248 26.25 -4.77 -2.03
C GLU A 248 27.47 -4.69 -2.93
N THR A 249 27.61 -3.58 -3.66
CA THR A 249 28.54 -3.50 -4.81
C THR A 249 29.72 -2.57 -4.58
N LYS A 250 29.59 -1.62 -3.63
CA LYS A 250 30.47 -0.47 -3.46
C LYS A 250 30.60 0.42 -4.71
N ALA A 251 29.72 0.28 -5.70
CA ALA A 251 29.78 1.05 -6.93
C ALA A 251 29.44 2.54 -6.66
N PRO A 252 30.32 3.50 -7.01
CA PRO A 252 30.13 4.92 -6.69
C PRO A 252 28.84 5.56 -7.23
N LYS A 253 28.30 5.05 -8.35
CA LYS A 253 27.07 5.58 -8.98
C LYS A 253 25.88 5.61 -8.02
N TYR A 254 25.76 4.61 -7.15
CA TYR A 254 24.68 4.54 -6.17
C TYR A 254 24.82 5.56 -5.05
N LYS A 255 26.05 5.76 -4.55
CA LYS A 255 26.32 6.82 -3.57
C LYS A 255 26.07 8.20 -4.18
N SER A 256 26.46 8.40 -5.44
CA SER A 256 26.29 9.68 -6.13
C SER A 256 24.84 10.17 -6.13
N VAL A 257 23.85 9.29 -6.40
CA VAL A 257 22.43 9.69 -6.32
C VAL A 257 21.96 9.89 -4.88
N ALA A 258 22.46 9.09 -3.93
CA ALA A 258 22.15 9.31 -2.51
C ALA A 258 22.68 10.68 -2.02
N ASP A 259 23.86 11.08 -2.45
CA ASP A 259 24.46 12.40 -2.15
C ASP A 259 23.60 13.55 -2.74
N THR A 260 23.01 13.36 -3.92
CA THR A 260 22.06 14.32 -4.51
C THR A 260 20.81 14.47 -3.65
N LEU A 261 20.25 13.38 -3.14
CA LEU A 261 19.06 13.41 -2.29
C LEU A 261 19.35 14.03 -0.91
N ILE A 262 20.53 13.78 -0.35
CA ILE A 262 21.00 14.46 0.88
C ILE A 262 21.17 15.96 0.65
N ARG A 263 21.66 16.37 -0.53
CA ARG A 263 21.71 17.79 -0.92
C ARG A 263 20.32 18.40 -0.97
N GLN A 264 19.32 17.69 -1.52
CA GLN A 264 17.92 18.14 -1.47
C GLN A 264 17.50 18.40 -0.02
N LEU A 265 17.68 17.44 0.89
CA LEU A 265 17.27 17.58 2.30
C LEU A 265 17.95 18.76 3.01
N THR A 266 19.18 19.10 2.62
CA THR A 266 19.90 20.26 3.15
C THR A 266 19.28 21.58 2.69
N MET A 267 18.69 21.60 1.49
CA MET A 267 18.06 22.76 0.87
C MET A 267 16.53 22.75 0.97
N GLN A 268 15.96 21.72 1.58
CA GLN A 268 14.53 21.50 1.68
C GLN A 268 13.89 22.69 2.41
N PRO A 269 12.86 23.33 1.83
CA PRO A 269 12.12 24.39 2.51
C PRO A 269 11.54 23.91 3.84
N LYS A 270 11.51 24.80 4.83
CA LYS A 270 11.08 24.48 6.21
C LYS A 270 9.99 25.43 6.71
N THR A 271 9.15 24.95 7.62
CA THR A 271 8.27 25.77 8.48
C THR A 271 9.10 26.63 9.43
N SER A 272 8.48 27.58 10.13
CA SER A 272 9.18 28.51 11.00
C SER A 272 9.91 27.84 12.17
N ASP A 273 9.44 26.66 12.59
CA ASP A 273 10.07 25.82 13.62
C ASP A 273 11.01 24.73 13.05
N GLY A 274 11.23 24.73 11.74
CA GLY A 274 12.24 23.90 11.08
C GLY A 274 11.73 22.57 10.50
N GLY A 275 10.43 22.35 10.45
CA GLY A 275 9.82 21.16 9.84
C GLY A 275 9.87 21.18 8.32
N TYR A 276 10.25 20.07 7.68
CA TYR A 276 10.32 20.02 6.22
C TYR A 276 8.94 20.21 5.57
N TRP A 277 8.88 21.11 4.59
CA TRP A 277 7.75 21.13 3.66
C TRP A 277 7.70 19.80 2.92
N HIS A 278 6.50 19.24 2.75
CA HIS A 278 6.36 17.95 2.09
C HIS A 278 6.79 18.00 0.62
N LYS A 279 6.46 19.11 -0.08
CA LYS A 279 6.83 19.42 -1.47
C LYS A 279 6.91 20.93 -1.66
N GLN A 280 7.64 21.41 -2.66
CA GLN A 280 7.66 22.84 -3.02
C GLN A 280 6.26 23.40 -3.32
N VAL A 281 5.39 22.57 -3.91
CA VAL A 281 3.99 22.91 -4.22
C VAL A 281 3.05 22.88 -3.00
N TYR A 282 3.54 22.42 -1.85
CA TYR A 282 2.82 22.36 -0.57
C TYR A 282 3.56 23.20 0.47
N PRO A 283 3.58 24.54 0.29
CA PRO A 283 4.32 25.41 1.19
C PRO A 283 3.75 25.33 2.61
N HIS A 284 4.63 25.39 3.61
CA HIS A 284 4.29 25.39 5.05
C HIS A 284 3.63 24.10 5.58
N GLN A 285 3.61 23.03 4.78
CA GLN A 285 2.89 21.80 5.11
C GLN A 285 3.83 20.66 5.46
N MET A 286 3.64 20.06 6.64
CA MET A 286 4.27 18.79 7.02
C MET A 286 3.24 17.66 6.99
N TRP A 287 3.62 16.51 6.41
CA TRP A 287 2.75 15.34 6.28
C TRP A 287 3.44 14.14 6.95
N LEU A 288 2.68 13.27 7.62
CA LEU A 288 3.22 12.08 8.31
C LEU A 288 4.05 11.20 7.37
N ASP A 289 3.60 11.06 6.13
CA ASP A 289 4.24 10.31 5.06
C ASP A 289 5.71 10.75 4.88
N GLY A 290 5.96 12.06 4.93
CA GLY A 290 7.27 12.67 4.72
C GLY A 290 8.36 12.16 5.66
N ILE A 291 7.98 11.75 6.87
CA ILE A 291 8.93 11.20 7.86
C ILE A 291 9.53 9.88 7.37
N PHE A 292 8.70 9.00 6.81
CA PHE A 292 9.22 7.76 6.25
C PHE A 292 10.07 8.03 5.00
N MET A 293 9.68 9.00 4.18
CA MET A 293 10.36 9.25 2.90
C MET A 293 11.74 9.90 3.08
N GLY A 294 11.84 10.95 3.89
CA GLY A 294 13.06 11.73 4.07
C GLY A 294 13.93 11.22 5.22
N ASP A 295 13.34 11.06 6.40
CA ASP A 295 14.10 10.91 7.64
C ASP A 295 14.68 9.49 7.82
N VAL A 296 13.94 8.46 7.41
CA VAL A 296 14.47 7.09 7.42
C VAL A 296 15.62 6.93 6.43
N PHE A 297 15.53 7.60 5.27
CA PHE A 297 16.63 7.64 4.29
C PHE A 297 17.86 8.36 4.87
N SER A 298 17.68 9.55 5.45
CA SER A 298 18.79 10.33 5.98
C SER A 298 19.49 9.63 7.14
N MET A 299 18.76 8.94 8.02
CA MET A 299 19.36 8.11 9.08
C MET A 299 20.13 6.90 8.54
N GLN A 300 19.62 6.24 7.50
CA GLN A 300 20.35 5.14 6.84
C GLN A 300 21.66 5.66 6.21
N TYR A 301 21.60 6.82 5.55
CA TYR A 301 22.77 7.49 5.00
C TYR A 301 23.77 7.89 6.10
N ALA A 302 23.29 8.43 7.21
CA ALA A 302 24.07 8.82 8.39
C ALA A 302 24.89 7.65 8.93
N ALA A 303 24.23 6.50 9.14
CA ALA A 303 24.86 5.29 9.66
C ALA A 303 25.88 4.71 8.68
N MET A 304 25.65 4.83 7.37
CA MET A 304 26.53 4.28 6.34
C MET A 304 27.79 5.12 6.11
N PHE A 305 27.70 6.44 6.26
CA PHE A 305 28.76 7.38 5.87
C PHE A 305 29.28 8.25 7.02
N ASP A 306 28.94 7.90 8.26
CA ASP A 306 29.37 8.60 9.48
C ASP A 306 29.00 10.09 9.46
N GLN A 307 27.71 10.37 9.27
CA GLN A 307 27.15 11.73 9.18
C GLN A 307 26.10 11.96 10.28
N PRO A 308 26.52 12.05 11.56
CA PRO A 308 25.62 12.02 12.71
C PRO A 308 24.61 13.18 12.76
N GLN A 309 24.86 14.30 12.09
CA GLN A 309 23.93 15.44 12.03
C GLN A 309 22.56 15.05 11.45
N TRP A 310 22.51 14.00 10.63
CA TRP A 310 21.26 13.50 10.05
C TRP A 310 20.45 12.67 11.06
N PHE A 311 21.05 12.17 12.14
CA PHE A 311 20.29 11.60 13.25
C PHE A 311 19.54 12.68 14.03
N ASP A 312 20.23 13.79 14.35
CA ASP A 312 19.64 14.92 15.07
C ASP A 312 18.49 15.55 14.28
N GLU A 313 18.71 15.83 12.99
CA GLU A 313 17.69 16.40 12.11
C GLU A 313 16.48 15.48 11.98
N ALA A 314 16.69 14.18 11.76
CA ALA A 314 15.59 13.23 11.63
C ALA A 314 14.79 13.06 12.93
N VAL A 315 15.44 13.09 14.10
CA VAL A 315 14.74 13.11 15.40
C VAL A 315 13.92 14.39 15.55
N HIS A 316 14.47 15.56 15.16
CA HIS A 316 13.74 16.83 15.19
C HIS A 316 12.47 16.78 14.32
N GLN A 317 12.56 16.27 13.09
CA GLN A 317 11.39 16.11 12.20
C GLN A 317 10.33 15.18 12.79
N VAL A 318 10.75 14.04 13.37
CA VAL A 318 9.88 13.08 14.02
C VAL A 318 9.12 13.70 15.20
N GLU A 319 9.79 14.51 16.02
CA GLU A 319 9.21 15.18 17.19
C GLU A 319 8.29 16.35 16.80
N LEU A 320 8.69 17.15 15.81
CA LEU A 320 7.89 18.28 15.33
C LEU A 320 6.54 17.83 14.78
N ILE A 321 6.53 16.86 13.87
CA ILE A 321 5.26 16.41 13.29
C ILE A 321 4.36 15.82 14.36
N TYR A 322 4.94 15.15 15.37
CA TYR A 322 4.20 14.61 16.49
C TYR A 322 3.53 15.71 17.31
N ALA A 323 4.30 16.74 17.66
CA ALA A 323 3.79 17.88 18.43
C ALA A 323 2.59 18.56 17.75
N HIS A 324 2.61 18.67 16.41
CA HIS A 324 1.55 19.33 15.66
C HIS A 324 0.34 18.45 15.35
N THR A 325 0.55 17.16 15.09
CA THR A 325 -0.51 16.29 14.55
C THR A 325 -1.11 15.33 15.55
N TYR A 326 -0.45 15.08 16.69
CA TYR A 326 -0.96 14.13 17.68
C TYR A 326 -2.20 14.69 18.39
N ASP A 327 -3.24 13.86 18.43
CA ASP A 327 -4.46 14.12 19.17
C ASP A 327 -4.54 13.19 20.39
N SER A 328 -4.34 13.77 21.58
CA SER A 328 -4.37 13.00 22.83
C SER A 328 -5.75 12.41 23.17
N ALA A 329 -6.84 12.98 22.63
CA ALA A 329 -8.19 12.49 22.90
C ALA A 329 -8.47 11.15 22.22
N SER A 330 -8.06 11.01 20.96
CA SER A 330 -8.15 9.75 20.20
C SER A 330 -6.90 8.86 20.36
N GLY A 331 -5.77 9.43 20.73
CA GLY A 331 -4.47 8.76 20.69
C GLY A 331 -3.91 8.56 19.27
N LEU A 332 -4.47 9.25 18.28
CA LEU A 332 -4.09 9.14 16.86
C LEU A 332 -3.38 10.42 16.36
N MET A 333 -2.96 10.40 15.09
CA MET A 333 -2.28 11.52 14.44
C MET A 333 -3.02 11.95 13.18
N TYR A 334 -3.30 13.24 13.07
CA TYR A 334 -3.82 13.82 11.83
C TYR A 334 -2.81 13.64 10.69
N HIS A 335 -3.28 13.43 9.46
CA HIS A 335 -2.42 13.14 8.30
C HIS A 335 -1.37 14.23 8.02
N GLY A 336 -1.76 15.50 8.14
CA GLY A 336 -0.84 16.62 7.93
C GLY A 336 -1.18 17.84 8.76
N TRP A 337 -0.25 18.77 8.77
CA TRP A 337 -0.32 20.06 9.44
C TRP A 337 0.16 21.17 8.49
N ASP A 338 -0.54 22.29 8.46
CA ASP A 338 -0.21 23.48 7.68
C ASP A 338 -0.04 24.67 8.62
N GLU A 339 1.19 25.16 8.76
CA GLU A 339 1.54 26.33 9.58
C GLU A 339 0.82 27.60 9.10
N SER A 340 0.54 27.70 7.80
CA SER A 340 -0.13 28.87 7.21
C SER A 340 -1.65 28.84 7.36
N ILE A 341 -2.22 27.73 7.86
CA ILE A 341 -3.66 27.52 8.03
C ILE A 341 -4.41 27.69 6.70
N ASN A 342 -4.08 26.83 5.73
CA ASN A 342 -4.76 26.82 4.44
C ASN A 342 -6.29 26.55 4.60
N PRO A 343 -7.16 27.41 4.06
CA PRO A 343 -8.61 27.33 4.29
C PRO A 343 -9.30 26.15 3.59
N VAL A 344 -8.59 25.38 2.76
CA VAL A 344 -9.14 24.24 2.03
C VAL A 344 -9.36 23.03 2.94
N TRP A 345 -8.47 22.80 3.89
CA TRP A 345 -8.50 21.58 4.72
C TRP A 345 -7.94 21.75 6.13
N ALA A 346 -7.13 22.77 6.40
CA ALA A 346 -6.49 22.94 7.69
C ALA A 346 -7.50 23.44 8.72
N ASP A 347 -7.48 22.85 9.92
CA ASP A 347 -8.24 23.35 11.05
C ASP A 347 -7.84 24.80 11.35
N PRO A 348 -8.80 25.73 11.53
CA PRO A 348 -8.50 27.16 11.63
C PRO A 348 -7.73 27.56 12.90
N ILE A 349 -7.60 26.66 13.87
CA ILE A 349 -6.85 26.90 15.12
C ILE A 349 -5.60 26.04 15.17
N ARG A 350 -5.72 24.75 14.83
CA ARG A 350 -4.64 23.77 14.98
C ARG A 350 -3.77 23.63 13.73
N GLY A 351 -4.25 24.04 12.56
CA GLY A 351 -3.57 23.82 11.27
C GLY A 351 -3.61 22.37 10.79
N THR A 352 -4.22 21.44 11.53
CA THR A 352 -4.23 20.01 11.22
C THR A 352 -5.25 19.65 10.15
N SER A 353 -4.99 18.60 9.39
CA SER A 353 -5.98 17.95 8.52
C SER A 353 -7.18 17.39 9.31
N PRO A 354 -8.34 17.14 8.69
CA PRO A 354 -9.56 16.81 9.43
C PRO A 354 -9.68 15.34 9.87
N GLU A 355 -8.86 14.43 9.33
CA GLU A 355 -9.06 12.99 9.45
C GLU A 355 -7.79 12.23 9.86
N PHE A 356 -7.99 11.12 10.57
CA PHE A 356 -6.94 10.16 10.93
C PHE A 356 -6.81 9.09 9.84
N TRP A 357 -6.00 9.38 8.83
CA TRP A 357 -5.81 8.47 7.70
C TRP A 357 -4.86 7.31 8.05
N GLY A 358 -5.35 6.08 7.95
CA GLY A 358 -4.66 4.88 8.40
C GLY A 358 -3.27 4.67 7.77
N ARG A 359 -3.12 4.94 6.47
CA ARG A 359 -1.81 4.79 5.80
C ARG A 359 -0.79 5.84 6.26
N ALA A 360 -1.20 7.09 6.45
CA ALA A 360 -0.32 8.15 6.97
C ALA A 360 0.18 7.83 8.39
N VAL A 361 -0.72 7.42 9.29
CA VAL A 361 -0.32 6.97 10.64
C VAL A 361 0.56 5.72 10.56
N GLY A 362 0.29 4.84 9.60
CA GLY A 362 1.14 3.71 9.27
C GLY A 362 2.57 4.12 8.94
N TRP A 363 2.76 5.02 7.95
CA TRP A 363 4.07 5.52 7.56
C TRP A 363 4.86 6.04 8.75
N TYR A 364 4.21 6.84 9.60
CA TYR A 364 4.83 7.34 10.82
C TYR A 364 5.28 6.21 11.76
N LEU A 365 4.41 5.24 12.06
CA LEU A 365 4.77 4.10 12.92
C LEU A 365 5.95 3.29 12.38
N VAL A 366 5.98 3.05 11.06
CA VAL A 366 7.09 2.32 10.43
C VAL A 366 8.36 3.16 10.41
N ALA A 367 8.24 4.46 10.20
CA ALA A 367 9.38 5.37 10.30
C ALA A 367 9.99 5.31 11.70
N LEU A 368 9.20 5.40 12.77
CA LEU A 368 9.72 5.29 14.14
C LEU A 368 10.50 3.98 14.37
N VAL A 369 9.99 2.87 13.84
CA VAL A 369 10.63 1.56 13.99
C VAL A 369 11.93 1.48 13.20
N GLU A 370 11.92 1.89 11.94
CA GLU A 370 13.12 1.83 11.11
C GLU A 370 14.16 2.89 11.49
N CYS A 371 13.74 4.05 12.02
CA CYS A 371 14.66 5.02 12.63
C CYS A 371 15.41 4.39 13.81
N LEU A 372 14.74 3.60 14.65
CA LEU A 372 15.37 2.93 15.80
C LEU A 372 16.39 1.84 15.40
N ASP A 373 16.38 1.37 14.15
CA ASP A 373 17.40 0.44 13.61
C ASP A 373 18.72 1.17 13.32
N TYR A 374 18.68 2.47 12.99
CA TYR A 374 19.85 3.28 12.65
C TYR A 374 20.31 4.21 13.78
N LEU A 375 19.38 4.67 14.62
CA LEU A 375 19.66 5.65 15.66
C LEU A 375 20.59 5.05 16.73
N PRO A 376 21.73 5.70 17.06
CA PRO A 376 22.65 5.23 18.09
C PRO A 376 21.95 4.98 19.44
N GLN A 377 22.38 3.96 20.18
CA GLN A 377 21.73 3.56 21.43
C GLN A 377 21.77 4.66 22.51
N ASP A 378 22.82 5.47 22.50
CA ASP A 378 23.09 6.59 23.40
C ASP A 378 22.60 7.94 22.87
N HIS A 379 21.94 7.98 21.71
CA HIS A 379 21.39 9.21 21.16
C HIS A 379 20.31 9.79 22.10
N PRO A 380 20.36 11.09 22.46
CA PRO A 380 19.48 11.68 23.46
C PRO A 380 17.99 11.59 23.08
N GLY A 381 17.66 11.76 21.80
CA GLY A 381 16.29 11.65 21.29
C GLY A 381 15.71 10.22 21.23
N ARG A 382 16.52 9.18 21.44
CA ARG A 382 16.07 7.79 21.25
C ARG A 382 14.93 7.41 22.20
N ALA A 383 14.99 7.87 23.45
CA ALA A 383 13.94 7.62 24.44
C ALA A 383 12.59 8.23 24.01
N ASN A 384 12.62 9.43 23.43
CA ASN A 384 11.43 10.11 22.93
C ASN A 384 10.81 9.36 21.75
N VAL A 385 11.61 8.92 20.77
CA VAL A 385 11.17 8.10 19.64
C VAL A 385 10.47 6.82 20.12
N VAL A 386 11.04 6.14 21.12
CA VAL A 386 10.43 4.93 21.72
C VAL A 386 9.11 5.26 22.43
N ALA A 387 9.03 6.39 23.13
CA ALA A 387 7.82 6.81 23.82
C ALA A 387 6.68 7.12 22.83
N MET A 388 6.97 7.90 21.77
CA MET A 388 6.03 8.19 20.69
C MET A 388 5.54 6.91 20.00
N LEU A 389 6.45 5.98 19.70
CA LEU A 389 6.08 4.68 19.10
C LEU A 389 5.08 3.92 19.96
N LYS A 390 5.35 3.81 21.27
CA LYS A 390 4.44 3.13 22.21
C LYS A 390 3.09 3.82 22.29
N GLN A 391 3.09 5.16 22.36
CA GLN A 391 1.89 5.96 22.51
C GLN A 391 0.98 5.89 21.28
N VAL A 392 1.53 6.09 20.08
CA VAL A 392 0.78 6.00 18.82
C VAL A 392 0.32 4.57 18.55
N ALA A 393 1.18 3.56 18.79
CA ALA A 393 0.79 2.16 18.61
C ALA A 393 -0.36 1.76 19.55
N ALA A 394 -0.36 2.25 20.80
CA ALA A 394 -1.46 2.02 21.73
C ALA A 394 -2.77 2.67 21.24
N GLY A 395 -2.72 3.91 20.75
CA GLY A 395 -3.89 4.58 20.18
C GLY A 395 -4.43 3.89 18.92
N VAL A 396 -3.55 3.49 18.00
CA VAL A 396 -3.93 2.73 16.80
C VAL A 396 -4.60 1.40 17.18
N LYS A 397 -4.08 0.68 18.19
CA LYS A 397 -4.69 -0.58 18.67
C LYS A 397 -6.15 -0.42 19.09
N GLN A 398 -6.49 0.67 19.75
CA GLN A 398 -7.86 0.93 20.21
C GLN A 398 -8.86 1.05 19.06
N HIS A 399 -8.37 1.32 17.85
CA HIS A 399 -9.15 1.49 16.63
C HIS A 399 -9.10 0.26 15.72
N GLN A 400 -8.58 -0.88 16.21
CA GLN A 400 -8.61 -2.14 15.48
C GLN A 400 -10.04 -2.67 15.41
N ASP A 401 -10.47 -3.06 14.21
CA ASP A 401 -11.76 -3.69 14.02
C ASP A 401 -11.84 -5.03 14.78
N GLY A 402 -12.96 -5.21 15.50
CA GLY A 402 -13.17 -6.35 16.39
C GLY A 402 -13.24 -7.68 15.64
N ASP A 403 -13.77 -7.69 14.42
CA ASP A 403 -14.07 -8.91 13.68
C ASP A 403 -12.93 -9.28 12.74
N SER A 404 -12.57 -8.37 11.83
CA SER A 404 -11.52 -8.60 10.83
C SER A 404 -10.11 -8.54 11.41
N LYS A 405 -9.93 -7.90 12.58
CA LYS A 405 -8.62 -7.54 13.15
C LYS A 405 -7.78 -6.64 12.23
N LEU A 406 -8.42 -5.93 11.30
CA LEU A 406 -7.80 -4.93 10.42
C LEU A 406 -8.13 -3.51 10.90
N TRP A 407 -7.73 -2.51 10.13
CA TRP A 407 -8.05 -1.10 10.37
C TRP A 407 -8.75 -0.50 9.16
N TYR A 408 -9.59 0.50 9.43
CA TYR A 408 -10.25 1.28 8.40
C TYR A 408 -9.31 2.35 7.83
N GLN A 409 -9.59 2.78 6.60
CA GLN A 409 -8.91 3.90 5.96
C GLN A 409 -8.97 5.18 6.80
N CYS A 410 -10.12 5.52 7.40
CA CYS A 410 -10.16 6.50 8.50
C CYS A 410 -10.35 5.74 9.80
N LEU A 411 -9.34 5.80 10.67
CA LEU A 411 -9.21 4.93 11.84
C LEU A 411 -10.41 5.05 12.80
N THR A 412 -11.07 6.19 12.85
CA THR A 412 -12.20 6.44 13.76
C THR A 412 -13.58 6.19 13.15
N LYS A 413 -13.69 5.87 11.86
CA LYS A 413 -14.96 5.86 11.12
C LYS A 413 -15.42 4.47 10.67
N ALA A 414 -15.29 3.47 11.55
CA ALA A 414 -15.68 2.08 11.30
C ALA A 414 -17.12 1.89 10.74
N ASN A 415 -18.07 2.75 11.14
CA ASN A 415 -19.50 2.62 10.80
C ASN A 415 -20.13 3.88 10.16
N GLY A 416 -19.35 4.81 9.60
CA GLY A 416 -19.84 6.15 9.22
C GLY A 416 -20.74 6.19 7.98
N LYS A 417 -22.05 6.47 8.16
CA LYS A 417 -22.86 7.21 7.18
C LYS A 417 -22.23 8.59 6.98
N ALA A 418 -21.45 8.76 5.92
CA ALA A 418 -20.85 10.04 5.55
C ALA A 418 -21.91 10.99 4.98
N THR A 419 -22.58 11.78 5.81
CA THR A 419 -23.35 12.94 5.34
C THR A 419 -22.36 14.10 5.05
N GLY A 420 -22.51 14.76 3.89
CA GLY A 420 -21.78 15.99 3.56
C GLY A 420 -20.43 15.87 2.82
N LEU A 421 -19.80 14.69 2.74
CA LEU A 421 -18.53 14.52 2.00
C LEU A 421 -18.75 14.26 0.50
N LYS A 422 -17.91 14.87 -0.37
CA LYS A 422 -17.85 14.60 -1.82
C LYS A 422 -17.63 13.09 -2.07
N HIS A 423 -18.29 12.54 -3.09
CA HIS A 423 -18.42 11.09 -3.36
C HIS A 423 -17.11 10.27 -3.25
N ARG A 424 -15.94 10.81 -3.65
CA ARG A 424 -14.64 10.12 -3.57
C ARG A 424 -14.16 9.84 -2.14
N VAL A 425 -14.50 10.69 -1.17
CA VAL A 425 -14.07 10.53 0.23
C VAL A 425 -14.89 9.45 0.95
N ARG A 426 -16.13 9.20 0.49
CA ARG A 426 -16.99 8.14 1.06
C ARG A 426 -16.47 6.73 0.75
N GLN A 427 -15.82 6.54 -0.40
CA GLN A 427 -15.24 5.26 -0.86
C GLN A 427 -14.11 4.76 0.05
N CYS A 428 -13.32 5.70 0.56
CA CYS A 428 -12.24 5.44 1.49
C CYS A 428 -12.75 4.87 2.83
N LEU A 429 -13.81 5.46 3.39
CA LEU A 429 -14.20 5.26 4.79
C LEU A 429 -14.77 3.88 5.17
N ARG A 430 -15.22 3.07 4.20
CA ARG A 430 -15.96 1.81 4.45
C ARG A 430 -15.15 0.53 4.26
N MET A 431 -13.90 0.65 3.84
CA MET A 431 -13.07 -0.52 3.55
C MET A 431 -12.08 -0.79 4.69
N PRO A 432 -12.05 -2.00 5.29
CA PRO A 432 -10.87 -2.45 6.02
C PRO A 432 -9.72 -2.55 5.01
N LEU A 433 -8.61 -1.83 5.23
CA LEU A 433 -7.47 -1.60 4.30
C LEU A 433 -7.23 -2.76 3.31
N PRO A 434 -7.87 -2.77 2.11
CA PRO A 434 -7.68 -3.86 1.15
C PRO A 434 -6.61 -3.52 0.11
N LYS A 435 -6.37 -2.21 -0.13
CA LYS A 435 -5.33 -1.72 -1.05
C LYS A 435 -3.98 -1.49 -0.35
N ASP A 436 -3.96 -1.65 0.97
CA ASP A 436 -2.88 -1.29 1.88
C ASP A 436 -2.62 -2.42 2.89
N ILE A 437 -2.77 -3.67 2.45
CA ILE A 437 -2.67 -4.88 3.28
C ILE A 437 -1.36 -4.90 4.10
N ALA A 438 -0.26 -4.37 3.55
CA ALA A 438 1.02 -4.22 4.25
C ALA A 438 0.91 -3.39 5.55
N TRP A 439 0.08 -2.34 5.54
CA TRP A 439 -0.13 -1.44 6.68
C TRP A 439 -0.91 -2.09 7.82
N ALA A 440 -1.96 -2.83 7.50
CA ALA A 440 -2.72 -3.57 8.49
C ALA A 440 -1.85 -4.66 9.17
N PHE A 441 -0.92 -5.28 8.45
CA PHE A 441 0.02 -6.24 9.03
C PHE A 441 1.04 -5.58 9.97
N LEU A 442 1.60 -4.44 9.57
CA LEU A 442 2.52 -3.66 10.40
C LEU A 442 1.82 -3.21 11.69
N MET A 443 0.63 -2.62 11.58
CA MET A 443 -0.17 -2.22 12.75
C MET A 443 -0.52 -3.40 13.68
N LYS A 444 -0.90 -4.57 13.15
CA LYS A 444 -1.16 -5.79 13.94
C LYS A 444 0.05 -6.27 14.72
N HIS A 445 1.24 -6.20 14.14
CA HIS A 445 2.47 -6.61 14.80
C HIS A 445 2.80 -5.71 16.01
N PHE A 446 2.62 -4.40 15.88
CA PHE A 446 2.90 -3.45 16.96
C PHE A 446 1.85 -3.49 18.06
N CYS A 447 0.57 -3.67 17.70
CA CYS A 447 -0.52 -3.69 18.65
C CYS A 447 -0.52 -4.95 19.54
N ASN A 448 -0.11 -6.11 19.01
CA ASN A 448 -0.21 -7.39 19.73
C ASN A 448 1.00 -7.76 20.60
N ARG A 449 2.10 -7.00 20.56
CA ARG A 449 3.19 -7.16 21.53
C ARG A 449 2.83 -6.47 22.85
N GLN A 450 2.42 -7.26 23.85
CA GLN A 450 2.29 -6.78 25.24
C GLN A 450 3.64 -6.55 25.94
N THR A 451 4.75 -6.98 25.31
CA THR A 451 6.11 -6.80 25.82
C THR A 451 7.01 -6.19 24.73
N PRO A 452 7.79 -5.15 25.04
CA PRO A 452 8.81 -4.66 24.12
C PRO A 452 9.80 -5.80 23.80
N PRO A 453 10.43 -5.83 22.60
CA PRO A 453 11.55 -6.73 22.37
C PRO A 453 12.54 -6.57 23.52
N THR A 454 12.85 -7.68 24.19
CA THR A 454 13.71 -7.69 25.37
C THR A 454 14.98 -6.89 25.11
N MET A 455 15.14 -5.80 25.84
CA MET A 455 16.43 -5.17 26.09
C MET A 455 17.29 -6.20 26.81
N GLN A 456 18.12 -6.93 26.07
CA GLN A 456 19.28 -7.57 26.65
C GLN A 456 20.51 -6.90 26.05
N SER A 457 21.33 -6.43 27.00
CA SER A 457 22.60 -5.72 26.94
C SER A 457 23.49 -6.05 25.76
#